data_AF-A0A5C4JE21-F1
#
_entry.id   AF-A0A5C4JE21-F1
#
_cell.length_a   1.000
_cell.length_b   1.000
_cell.length_c   1.000
_cell.angle_alpha   90.00
_cell.angle_beta   90.00
_cell.angle_gamma   90.00
#
_symmetry.space_group_name_H-M   'P 1'
#
loop_
_entity.id
_entity.type
_entity.pdbx_description
1 polymer ?
#
loop_
_entity_poly.entity_id
_entity_poly.type
_entity_poly.pdbx_seq_one_letter_code
_entity_poly.pdbx_strand_id
1 'polypeptide(L)'
;MNVLTQRDLNRATLARQHLLEREDCAPLDAVSHLAGLQAQAPQEPFTSLWSRVRTFAPTDLDDLVTGRRVVRWATGDQATAVRRRSRHPVRRRRSAGCGLHQSG
;
A
#
# COMPACT_ATOMS: atom_id res chain seq x y z
N MET A 1 24.56 -11.58 25.29
CA MET A 1 24.07 -11.29 23.93
C MET A 1 22.92 -12.24 23.64
N ASN A 2 21.68 -11.75 23.57
CA ASN A 2 20.56 -12.63 23.24
C ASN A 2 20.49 -12.77 21.72
N VAL A 3 20.74 -13.97 21.19
CA VAL A 3 20.71 -14.24 19.76
C VAL A 3 19.25 -14.48 19.35
N LEU A 4 18.72 -13.65 18.45
CA LEU A 4 17.39 -13.83 17.91
C LEU A 4 17.34 -15.05 16.99
N THR A 5 16.37 -15.93 17.21
CA THR A 5 16.12 -17.07 16.34
C THR A 5 15.28 -16.67 15.12
N GLN A 6 15.24 -17.54 14.11
CA GLN A 6 14.31 -17.38 12.97
C GLN A 6 12.85 -17.29 13.41
N ARG A 7 12.48 -18.01 14.47
CA ARG A 7 11.12 -17.96 15.03
C ARG A 7 10.82 -16.60 15.66
N ASP A 8 11.80 -16.00 16.34
CA ASP A 8 11.66 -14.66 16.93
C ASP A 8 11.50 -13.60 15.83
N LEU A 9 12.32 -13.68 14.79
CA LEU A 9 12.22 -12.80 13.62
C LEU A 9 10.89 -12.96 12.89
N ASN A 10 10.41 -14.19 12.73
CA ASN A 10 9.12 -14.46 12.11
C ASN A 10 7.97 -13.88 12.93
N ARG A 11 7.93 -14.12 14.25
CA ARG A 11 6.90 -13.55 15.13
C ARG A 11 6.94 -12.04 15.15
N ALA A 12 8.14 -11.45 15.20
CA ALA A 12 8.29 -10.00 15.15
C ALA A 12 7.83 -9.43 13.79
N THR A 13 8.01 -10.16 12.69
CA THR A 13 7.49 -9.77 11.37
C THR A 13 5.97 -9.84 11.33
N LEU A 14 5.38 -10.95 11.78
CA LEU A 14 3.92 -11.12 11.82
C LEU A 14 3.25 -10.08 12.74
N ALA A 15 3.87 -9.75 13.88
CA ALA A 15 3.40 -8.69 14.77
C ALA A 15 3.37 -7.33 14.07
N ARG A 16 4.48 -6.94 13.41
CA ARG A 16 4.54 -5.70 12.63
C ARG A 16 3.56 -5.66 11.46
N GLN A 17 3.14 -6.82 10.96
CA GLN A 17 2.16 -6.94 9.88
C GLN A 17 0.71 -7.07 10.38
N HIS A 18 0.46 -7.02 11.69
CA HIS A 18 -0.85 -7.25 12.31
C HIS A 18 -1.47 -8.60 11.91
N LEU A 19 -0.63 -9.63 11.79
CA LEU A 19 -1.04 -10.99 11.44
C LEU A 19 -1.02 -11.95 12.64
N LEU A 20 -0.58 -11.49 13.82
CA LEU A 20 -0.76 -12.23 15.08
C LEU A 20 -2.11 -11.94 15.71
N GLU A 21 -2.56 -10.69 15.60
CA GLU A 21 -3.84 -10.22 16.09
C GLU A 21 -4.34 -9.08 15.21
N ARG A 22 -5.68 -8.90 15.18
CA ARG A 22 -6.32 -7.78 14.50
C ARG A 22 -6.30 -6.56 15.41
N GLU A 23 -5.84 -5.44 14.86
CA GLU A 23 -5.70 -4.17 15.57
C GLU A 23 -6.97 -3.33 15.54
N ASP A 24 -7.15 -2.53 16.59
CA ASP A 24 -8.17 -1.49 16.68
C ASP A 24 -7.60 -0.17 16.13
N CYS A 25 -7.42 -0.10 14.81
CA CYS A 25 -6.88 1.07 14.11
C CYS A 25 -7.71 1.46 12.88
N ALA A 26 -7.57 2.71 12.43
CA ALA A 26 -8.22 3.14 11.20
C ALA A 26 -7.58 2.47 9.97
N PRO A 27 -8.34 2.11 8.93
CA PRO A 27 -7.78 1.47 7.74
C PRO A 27 -6.68 2.27 7.04
N LEU A 28 -6.75 3.60 7.07
CA LEU A 28 -5.69 4.46 6.52
C LEU A 28 -4.37 4.35 7.30
N ASP A 29 -4.44 4.16 8.61
CA ASP A 29 -3.26 4.01 9.47
C ASP A 29 -2.62 2.64 9.21
N ALA A 30 -3.43 1.59 9.07
CA ALA A 30 -2.95 0.27 8.65
C ALA A 30 -2.23 0.31 7.29
N VAL A 31 -2.83 0.96 6.27
CA VAL A 31 -2.18 1.14 4.95
C VAL A 31 -0.84 1.90 5.07
N SER A 32 -0.77 2.90 5.95
CA SER A 32 0.45 3.69 6.16
C SER A 32 1.53 2.88 6.85
N HIS A 33 1.17 2.16 7.91
CA HIS A 33 2.05 1.31 8.71
C HIS A 33 2.64 0.15 7.89
N LEU A 34 1.80 -0.49 7.07
CA LEU A 34 2.21 -1.59 6.19
C LEU A 34 3.00 -1.11 4.96
N ALA A 35 3.21 0.20 4.83
CA ALA A 35 3.82 0.83 3.67
C ALA A 35 3.13 0.42 2.36
N GLY A 36 1.80 0.32 2.37
CA GLY A 36 0.97 -0.08 1.25
C GLY A 36 0.55 -1.55 1.25
N LEU A 37 -0.46 -1.86 0.42
CA LEU A 37 -1.04 -3.19 0.28
C LEU A 37 -0.95 -3.65 -1.17
N GLN A 38 -0.80 -4.95 -1.35
CA GLN A 38 -0.93 -5.61 -2.65
C GLN A 38 -2.36 -5.45 -3.18
N ALA A 39 -2.47 -5.15 -4.47
CA ALA A 39 -3.73 -4.79 -5.14
C ALA A 39 -3.76 -5.28 -6.60
N GLN A 40 -3.07 -6.39 -6.89
CA GLN A 40 -3.01 -7.01 -8.20
C GLN A 40 -4.40 -7.41 -8.66
N ALA A 41 -5.20 -7.96 -7.75
CA ALA A 41 -6.62 -8.17 -7.97
C ALA A 41 -7.47 -7.21 -7.11
N PRO A 42 -8.66 -6.78 -7.62
CA PRO A 42 -9.47 -5.75 -6.96
C PRO A 42 -9.83 -6.05 -5.51
N GLN A 43 -10.04 -7.33 -5.17
CA GLN A 43 -10.44 -7.77 -3.83
C GLN A 43 -9.28 -7.87 -2.83
N GLU A 44 -8.03 -7.96 -3.26
CA GLU A 44 -6.89 -8.25 -2.37
C GLU A 44 -6.69 -7.20 -1.26
N PRO A 45 -6.79 -5.89 -1.53
CA PRO A 45 -6.67 -4.89 -0.48
C PRO A 45 -7.76 -5.02 0.60
N PHE A 46 -8.97 -5.41 0.22
CA PHE A 46 -10.10 -5.62 1.14
C PHE A 46 -9.83 -6.80 2.05
N THR A 47 -9.44 -7.96 1.49
CA THR A 47 -9.07 -9.15 2.29
C THR A 47 -7.89 -8.85 3.21
N SER A 48 -6.91 -8.10 2.71
CA SER A 48 -5.71 -7.71 3.47
C SER A 48 -6.02 -6.81 4.68
N LEU A 49 -6.98 -5.88 4.55
CA LEU A 49 -7.43 -5.04 5.66
C LEU A 49 -8.35 -5.78 6.61
N TRP A 50 -9.27 -6.59 6.08
CA TRP A 50 -10.18 -7.41 6.90
C TRP A 50 -9.42 -8.33 7.86
N SER A 51 -8.32 -8.94 7.40
CA SER A 51 -7.50 -9.83 8.24
C SER A 51 -6.67 -9.12 9.31
N ARG A 52 -6.54 -7.78 9.26
CA ARG A 52 -5.61 -6.99 10.10
C ARG A 52 -6.30 -5.95 10.98
N VAL A 53 -7.47 -5.46 10.58
CA VAL A 53 -8.21 -4.39 11.27
C VAL A 53 -9.50 -4.98 11.84
N ARG A 54 -9.77 -4.77 13.13
CA ARG A 54 -10.86 -5.44 13.87
C ARG A 54 -12.26 -5.06 13.37
N THR A 55 -12.50 -3.78 13.14
CA THR A 55 -13.80 -3.23 12.75
C THR A 55 -13.79 -2.69 11.31
N PHE A 56 -13.25 -3.47 10.37
CA PHE A 56 -13.17 -3.08 8.97
C PHE A 56 -14.47 -3.37 8.20
N ALA A 57 -14.99 -2.38 7.49
CA ALA A 57 -16.03 -2.50 6.48
C ALA A 57 -15.47 -2.17 5.08
N PRO A 58 -15.94 -2.84 4.00
CA PRO A 58 -15.47 -2.54 2.64
C PRO A 58 -15.61 -1.07 2.24
N THR A 59 -16.69 -0.42 2.69
CA THR A 59 -16.94 1.02 2.48
C THR A 59 -15.81 1.90 3.00
N ASP A 60 -15.10 1.48 4.05
CA ASP A 60 -13.98 2.26 4.59
C ASP A 60 -12.85 2.40 3.58
N LEU A 61 -12.56 1.34 2.81
CA LEU A 61 -11.54 1.41 1.77
C LEU A 61 -12.04 2.18 0.55
N ASP A 62 -13.30 1.97 0.16
CA ASP A 62 -13.92 2.69 -0.95
C ASP A 62 -13.91 4.21 -0.72
N ASP A 63 -14.24 4.65 0.49
CA ASP A 63 -14.21 6.06 0.89
C ASP A 63 -12.79 6.64 0.86
N LEU A 64 -11.78 5.85 1.23
CA LEU A 64 -10.38 6.27 1.15
C LEU A 64 -9.91 6.42 -0.31
N VAL A 65 -10.38 5.55 -1.21
CA VAL A 65 -10.05 5.62 -2.64
C VAL A 65 -10.76 6.81 -3.29
N THR A 66 -12.07 6.92 -3.12
CA THR A 66 -12.90 8.00 -3.70
C THR A 66 -12.54 9.36 -3.12
N GLY A 67 -12.25 9.44 -1.82
CA GLY A 67 -11.71 10.62 -1.12
C GLY A 67 -10.24 10.92 -1.42
N ARG A 68 -9.58 10.17 -2.31
CA ARG A 68 -8.18 10.36 -2.75
C ARG A 68 -7.17 10.35 -1.60
N ARG A 69 -7.47 9.65 -0.51
CA ARG A 69 -6.60 9.46 0.66
C ARG A 69 -5.61 8.31 0.42
N VAL A 70 -6.04 7.31 -0.32
CA VAL A 70 -5.18 6.27 -0.88
C VAL A 70 -5.27 6.31 -2.40
N VAL A 71 -4.25 5.77 -3.06
CA VAL A 71 -4.20 5.60 -4.51
C VAL A 71 -3.91 4.14 -4.82
N ARG A 72 -4.62 3.59 -5.81
CA ARG A 72 -4.22 2.36 -6.46
C ARG A 72 -3.26 2.72 -7.59
N TRP A 73 -2.02 2.34 -7.42
CA TRP A 73 -0.95 2.59 -8.38
C TRP A 73 -0.52 1.27 -9.00
N ALA A 74 -0.41 1.22 -10.32
CA ALA A 74 0.24 0.13 -11.03
C ALA A 74 1.57 0.65 -11.56
N THR A 75 2.67 0.11 -11.04
CA THR A 75 3.98 0.22 -11.72
C THR A 75 3.99 -0.86 -12.80
N GLY A 76 4.64 -0.62 -13.94
CA GLY A 76 4.84 -1.67 -14.95
C GLY A 76 5.33 -2.99 -14.33
N ASP A 77 4.93 -4.09 -14.98
CA ASP A 77 5.08 -5.50 -14.56
C ASP A 77 4.74 -5.79 -13.08
N GLN A 78 3.45 -6.10 -12.84
CA GLN A 78 2.91 -6.86 -11.70
C GLN A 78 2.95 -6.26 -10.28
N ALA A 79 3.35 -5.00 -10.08
CA ALA A 79 3.26 -4.35 -8.77
C ALA A 79 2.12 -3.32 -8.71
N THR A 80 0.87 -3.81 -8.57
CA THR A 80 -0.28 -2.95 -8.24
C THR A 80 -0.41 -2.86 -6.73
N ALA A 81 -0.39 -1.65 -6.19
CA ALA A 81 -0.48 -1.43 -4.74
C ALA A 81 -1.45 -0.31 -4.36
N VAL A 82 -2.12 -0.46 -3.23
CA VAL A 82 -2.84 0.62 -2.53
C VAL A 82 -1.87 1.27 -1.55
N ARG A 83 -1.61 2.57 -1.72
CA ARG A 83 -0.73 3.35 -0.82
C ARG A 83 -1.42 4.63 -0.41
N ARG A 84 -1.10 5.12 0.80
CA ARG A 84 -1.48 6.47 1.21
C ARG A 84 -0.92 7.48 0.19
N ARG A 85 -1.77 8.39 -0.25
CA ARG A 85 -1.37 9.47 -1.16
C ARG A 85 -0.40 10.40 -0.43
N SER A 86 0.80 10.59 -0.98
CA SER A 86 1.74 11.60 -0.47
C SER A 86 1.11 12.99 -0.60
N ARG A 87 1.24 13.82 0.44
CA ARG A 87 0.81 15.23 0.40
C ARG A 87 1.80 16.12 -0.35
N HIS A 88 2.98 15.62 -0.71
CA HIS A 88 3.94 16.42 -1.47
C HIS A 88 3.54 16.53 -2.95
N PRO A 89 3.52 17.75 -3.51
CA PRO A 89 3.25 17.93 -4.93
C PRO A 89 4.36 17.27 -5.74
N VAL A 90 4.00 16.27 -6.56
CA VAL A 90 4.90 15.69 -7.54
C VAL A 90 5.24 16.80 -8.55
N ARG A 91 6.45 17.34 -8.47
CA ARG A 91 6.98 18.27 -9.48
C ARG A 91 7.08 17.48 -10.78
N ARG A 92 6.10 17.65 -11.67
CA ARG A 92 6.16 17.09 -13.03
C ARG A 92 7.42 17.67 -13.69
N ARG A 93 8.48 16.85 -13.84
CA ARG A 93 9.54 17.17 -14.80
C ARG A 93 8.87 17.14 -16.16
N ARG A 94 8.64 18.31 -16.76
CA ARG A 94 8.33 18.39 -18.19
C ARG A 94 9.54 17.81 -18.91
N SER A 95 9.38 16.65 -19.53
CA SER A 95 10.29 16.16 -20.55
C SER A 95 10.29 17.22 -21.66
N ALA A 96 11.40 17.97 -21.76
CA ALA A 96 11.66 18.76 -22.95
C ALA A 96 11.72 17.80 -24.14
N GLY A 97 11.03 18.17 -25.22
CA GLY A 97 10.82 17.33 -26.39
C GLY A 97 12.13 16.93 -27.05
N CYS A 98 12.24 15.64 -27.39
CA CYS A 98 13.18 15.19 -28.39
C CYS A 98 12.40 15.07 -29.70
N GLY A 99 12.39 16.16 -30.48
CA GLY A 99 11.92 16.14 -31.86
C GLY A 99 12.96 15.45 -32.72
N LEU A 100 12.72 14.21 -33.12
CA LEU A 100 13.48 13.58 -34.18
C LEU A 100 12.90 14.03 -35.52
N HIS A 101 13.63 14.95 -36.14
CA HIS A 101 13.58 15.19 -37.58
C HIS A 101 13.83 13.85 -38.29
N GLN A 102 12.86 13.36 -39.05
CA GLN A 102 13.11 12.37 -40.08
C GLN A 102 13.09 13.09 -41.43
N SER A 103 14.28 13.32 -41.97
CA SER A 103 14.52 13.60 -43.39
C SER A 103 15.44 12.49 -43.89
N GLY A 104 15.03 11.79 -44.93
CA GLY A 104 15.73 10.67 -45.56
C GLY A 104 14.77 9.85 -46.40
#